data_AF-A0A2A9G189-F1
#
_entry.id   AF-A0A2A9G189-F1
#
_cell.length_a   1.000
_cell.length_b   1.000
_cell.length_c   1.000
_cell.angle_alpha   90.00
_cell.angle_beta   90.00
_cell.angle_gamma   90.00
#
_symmetry.space_group_name_H-M   'P 1'
#
loop_
_entity.id
_entity.type
_entity.pdbx_description
1 polymer ?
#
loop_
_entity_poly.entity_id
_entity_poly.type
_entity_poly.pdbx_seq_one_letter_code
_entity_poly.pdbx_strand_id
1 'polypeptide(L)' 'MSIYRLIDQQDRLLRGAVKRAEKLDLRYEQDFRDAWDRAEYKLLEARRAGEAACMPDVEDRVRTVLKMVKAAEKGKPGR' A
#
# COMPACT_ATOMS: atom_id res chain seq x y z
N MET A 1 -21.44 1.47 -5.38
CA MET A 1 -20.16 0.77 -5.63
C MET A 1 -19.99 -0.27 -4.53
N SER A 2 -19.65 -1.53 -4.83
CA SER A 2 -19.51 -2.57 -3.79
C SER A 2 -18.24 -2.34 -2.97
N ILE A 3 -18.29 -2.64 -1.67
CA ILE A 3 -17.13 -2.56 -0.76
C ILE A 3 -15.94 -3.38 -1.26
N TYR A 4 -16.20 -4.56 -1.84
CA TYR A 4 -15.18 -5.40 -2.44
C TYR A 4 -14.47 -4.71 -3.62
N ARG A 5 -15.18 -3.89 -4.41
CA ARG A 5 -14.56 -3.10 -5.47
C ARG A 5 -13.64 -2.01 -4.93
N LEU A 6 -13.98 -1.40 -3.79
CA LEU A 6 -13.12 -0.41 -3.13
C LEU A 6 -11.85 -1.08 -2.56
N ILE A 7 -12.01 -2.24 -1.91
CA ILE A 7 -10.88 -3.02 -1.41
C ILE A 7 -9.96 -3.46 -2.56
N ASP A 8 -10.52 -3.94 -3.68
CA ASP A 8 -9.76 -4.29 -4.87
C ASP A 8 -9.01 -3.10 -5.47
N GLN A 9 -9.60 -1.90 -5.43
CA GLN A 9 -8.94 -0.68 -5.87
C GLN A 9 -7.71 -0.37 -5.00
N GLN A 10 -7.83 -0.50 -3.68
CA GLN A 10 -6.70 -0.29 -2.75
C GLN A 10 -5.61 -1.36 -2.92
N ASP A 11 -5.97 -2.63 -3.13
CA ASP A 11 -5.02 -3.71 -3.44
C ASP A 11 -4.24 -3.43 -4.74
N ARG A 12 -4.92 -2.96 -5.80
CA ARG A 12 -4.26 -2.55 -7.05
C ARG A 12 -3.27 -1.40 -6.84
N LEU A 13 -3.65 -0.40 -6.03
CA LEU A 13 -2.77 0.72 -5.69
C LEU A 13 -1.54 0.24 -4.92
N LEU A 14 -1.71 -0.64 -3.93
CA LEU A 14 -0.62 -1.21 -3.14
C LEU A 14 0.34 -2.02 -4.02
N ARG A 15 -0.17 -2.93 -4.86
CA ARG A 15 0.66 -3.70 -5.81
C ARG A 15 1.42 -2.80 -6.78
N GLY A 16 0.78 -1.73 -7.25
CA GLY A 16 1.43 -0.71 -8.07
C GLY A 16 2.54 0.04 -7.33
N ALA A 17 2.36 0.31 -6.04
CA ALA A 17 3.40 0.89 -5.17
C ALA A 17 4.58 -0.07 -5.00
N VAL A 18 4.32 -1.35 -4.69
CA VAL A 18 5.36 -2.37 -4.49
C VAL A 18 6.23 -2.54 -5.74
N LYS A 19 5.63 -2.64 -6.94
CA LYS A 19 6.40 -2.72 -8.19
C LYS A 19 7.30 -1.50 -8.43
N ARG A 20 6.88 -0.32 -7.98
CA ARG A 20 7.71 0.89 -8.06
C ARG A 20 8.79 0.89 -6.99
N ALA A 21 8.46 0.46 -5.77
CA ALA A 21 9.39 0.28 -4.66
C ALA A 21 10.52 -0.70 -5.01
N GLU A 22 10.24 -1.79 -5.72
CA GLU A 22 11.25 -2.74 -6.24
C GLU A 22 12.28 -2.07 -7.13
N LYS A 23 11.85 -1.21 -8.07
CA LYS A 23 12.76 -0.43 -8.93
C LYS A 23 13.58 0.58 -8.14
N LEU A 24 13.09 0.97 -6.97
CA LEU A 24 13.73 1.94 -6.09
C LEU A 24 14.64 1.29 -5.05
N ASP A 25 14.67 -0.05 -4.97
CA ASP A 25 15.37 -0.85 -3.96
C ASP A 25 14.80 -0.71 -2.54
N LEU A 26 13.62 -0.09 -2.39
CA LEU A 26 12.94 0.10 -1.12
C LEU A 26 12.47 -1.22 -0.49
N ARG A 27 12.32 -2.29 -1.27
CA ARG A 27 11.83 -3.59 -0.78
C ARG A 27 12.74 -4.22 0.27
N TYR A 28 14.00 -3.80 0.33
CA TYR A 28 14.97 -4.26 1.34
C TYR A 28 15.03 -3.34 2.56
N GLU A 29 14.46 -2.14 2.49
CA GLU A 29 14.35 -1.25 3.64
C GLU A 29 13.34 -1.83 4.64
N GLN A 30 13.72 -1.85 5.93
CA GLN A 30 12.88 -2.41 6.98
C GLN A 30 11.58 -1.63 7.14
N ASP A 31 11.65 -0.30 7.17
CA ASP A 31 10.48 0.57 7.33
C ASP A 31 9.44 0.35 6.22
N PHE A 32 9.91 0.16 4.98
CA PHE A 32 9.02 -0.10 3.84
C PHE A 32 8.35 -1.47 3.95
N ARG A 33 9.11 -2.51 4.31
CA ARG A 33 8.57 -3.86 4.52
C ARG A 33 7.51 -3.87 5.61
N ASP A 34 7.80 -3.26 6.76
CA ASP A 34 6.86 -3.17 7.88
C ASP A 34 5.57 -2.43 7.48
N ALA A 35 5.69 -1.34 6.72
CA ALA A 35 4.53 -0.60 6.22
C ALA A 35 3.72 -1.40 5.20
N TRP A 36 4.38 -2.13 4.31
CA TRP A 36 3.74 -2.98 3.31
C TRP A 36 3.01 -4.16 3.95
N ASP A 37 3.67 -4.90 4.85
CA ASP A 37 3.08 -6.05 5.55
C ASP A 37 1.82 -5.64 6.32
N ARG A 38 1.86 -4.49 7.01
CA ARG A 38 0.68 -3.93 7.70
C ARG A 38 -0.44 -3.59 6.73
N ALA A 39 -0.13 -3.03 5.56
CA ALA A 39 -1.13 -2.71 4.54
C ALA A 39 -1.77 -3.98 3.95
N GLU A 40 -0.98 -5.01 3.65
CA GLU A 40 -1.50 -6.30 3.18
C GLU A 40 -2.37 -6.98 4.24
N TYR A 41 -1.93 -6.99 5.50
CA TYR A 41 -2.70 -7.53 6.60
C TYR A 41 -4.07 -6.84 6.71
N LYS A 42 -4.13 -5.51 6.67
CA LYS A 42 -5.39 -4.76 6.73
C LYS A 42 -6.29 -4.98 5.52
N LEU A 43 -5.72 -5.12 4.31
CA LEU A 43 -6.49 -5.50 3.13
C LEU A 43 -7.13 -6.89 3.30
N LEU A 44 -6.38 -7.86 3.82
CA LEU A 44 -6.90 -9.21 4.08
C LEU A 44 -8.00 -9.20 5.14
N GLU A 45 -7.82 -8.46 6.24
CA GLU A 45 -8.86 -8.28 7.25
C GLU A 45 -10.13 -7.66 6.65
N ALA A 46 -10.01 -6.59 5.87
CA ALA A 46 -11.16 -5.94 5.24
C ALA A 46 -11.87 -6.86 4.23
N ARG A 47 -11.13 -7.66 3.45
CA ARG A 47 -11.72 -8.67 2.54
C ARG A 47 -12.53 -9.71 3.30
N ARG A 48 -12.04 -10.15 4.46
CA ARG A 48 -12.71 -11.14 5.30
C ARG A 48 -13.95 -10.57 6.00
N ALA A 49 -13.85 -9.34 6.52
CA ALA A 49 -14.97 -8.68 7.19
C ALA A 49 -16.09 -8.32 6.20
N GLY A 50 -15.74 -7.84 5.00
CA GLY A 50 -16.74 -7.40 4.02
C GLY A 50 -17.49 -6.13 4.44
N GLU A 51 -16.93 -5.35 5.38
CA GLU A 51 -17.58 -4.19 5.99
C GLU A 51 -16.89 -2.88 5.63
N ALA A 52 -17.69 -1.82 5.46
CA ALA A 52 -17.19 -0.48 5.14
C ALA A 52 -16.35 0.13 6.29
N ALA A 53 -16.61 -0.27 7.54
CA ALA A 53 -15.93 0.24 8.72
C ALA A 53 -14.40 -0.02 8.73
N CYS A 54 -13.93 -1.04 8.00
CA CYS A 54 -12.50 -1.36 7.90
C CYS A 54 -11.75 -0.47 6.89
N MET A 55 -12.46 0.24 6.00
CA MET A 55 -11.83 0.98 4.90
C MET A 55 -10.92 2.13 5.32
N PRO A 56 -11.25 2.94 6.34
CA PRO A 56 -10.36 4.03 6.74
C PRO A 56 -8.96 3.57 7.11
N ASP A 57 -8.82 2.44 7.82
CA ASP A 57 -7.51 1.88 8.18
C ASP A 57 -6.80 1.33 6.95
N VAL A 58 -7.51 0.60 6.06
CA VAL A 58 -6.95 0.15 4.78
C VAL A 58 -6.39 1.31 3.96
N GLU A 59 -7.17 2.36 3.79
CA GLU A 59 -6.79 3.54 3.02
C GLU A 59 -5.57 4.24 3.62
N ASP A 60 -5.51 4.36 4.95
CA ASP A 60 -4.38 5.00 5.63
C ASP A 60 -3.09 4.18 5.50
N ARG A 61 -3.17 2.85 5.65
CA ARG A 61 -2.00 1.97 5.48
C ARG A 61 -1.50 1.98 4.04
N VAL A 62 -2.38 1.84 3.05
CA VAL A 62 -2.00 1.91 1.63
C VAL A 62 -1.43 3.29 1.30
N ARG A 63 -2.01 4.37 1.83
CA ARG A 63 -1.50 5.74 1.64
C ARG A 63 -0.10 5.92 2.23
N THR A 64 0.20 5.29 3.37
CA THR A 64 1.53 5.33 3.99
C THR A 64 2.58 4.75 3.06
N VAL A 65 2.34 3.55 2.51
CA VAL A 65 3.24 2.91 1.54
C VAL A 65 3.42 3.80 0.30
N LEU A 66 2.33 4.35 -0.24
CA LEU A 66 2.38 5.25 -1.40
C LEU A 66 3.21 6.52 -1.12
N LYS A 67 3.13 7.09 0.09
CA LYS A 67 3.94 8.25 0.48
C LYS A 67 5.43 7.91 0.53
N MET A 68 5.80 6.75 1.06
CA MET A 68 7.20 6.31 1.12
C MET A 68 7.79 6.13 -0.29
N VAL A 69 7.05 5.44 -1.18
CA VAL A 69 7.47 5.29 -2.59
C VAL A 69 7.62 6.65 -3.25
N LYS A 70 6.65 7.55 -3.09
CA LYS A 70 6.70 8.89 -3.69
C LYS A 70 7.85 9.74 -3.14
N ALA A 71 8.19 9.60 -1.87
CA ALA A 71 9.34 10.27 -1.27
C ALA A 71 10.65 9.76 -1.88
N ALA A 72 10.81 8.44 -2.01
CA ALA A 72 11.98 7.84 -2.65
C ALA A 72 12.09 8.18 -4.14
N GLU A 73 10.96 8.25 -4.87
CA GLU A 73 10.92 8.69 -6.27
C GLU A 73 11.47 10.12 -6.43
N LYS A 74 11.18 11.02 -5.47
CA LYS A 74 11.71 12.38 -5.47
C LYS A 74 13.18 12.46 -5.04
N GLY A 75 13.60 11.55 -4.17
CA GLY A 75 14.95 11.50 -3.60
C GLY A 75 16.02 10.92 -4.54
N LYS A 76 15.62 10.25 -5.64
CA LYS A 76 16.54 9.89 -6.72
C LYS A 76 16.59 11.03 -7.74
N PRO A 77 17.58 11.96 -7.66
CA PRO A 77 17.86 12.81 -8.82
C PRO A 77 18.16 11.87 -9.99
N GLY A 78 17.54 12.16 -11.14
CA GLY A 78 17.67 11.36 -12.36
C GLY A 78 19.13 10.96 -12.59
N ARG A 79 19.35 9.65 -12.66
CA ARG A 79 20.59 9.08 -13.16
C ARG A 79 20.58 9.17 -14.68
#